data_AF-W6NJ15-F1
#
_entry.id   AF-W6NJ15-F1
#
_cell.length_a   1.000
_cell.length_b   1.000
_cell.length_c   1.000
_cell.angle_alpha   90.00
_cell.angle_beta   90.00
_cell.angle_gamma   90.00
#
_symmetry.space_group_name_H-M   'P 1'
#
loop_
_entity.id
_entity.type
_entity.pdbx_description
1 polymer ?
#
loop_
_entity_poly.entity_id
_entity_poly.type
_entity_poly.pdbx_seq_one_letter_code
_entity_poly.pdbx_strand_id
1 'polypeptide(L)'
;LWPEDWYNAVCIIATKSPVLIAQENLRSELIDNAAIKGDTISPNELQEFRNTVCGVLNHQADVVPIVNRMDFAQCTYLLSVLRMEKMRVVHAEHKEALHEFFKYLEDKTIRKDKGGMWMCLLAGASIVFEAYLDNYKKNRANESSESALEYHVQFLLVQFNHNLKE
;
A
#
# COMPACT_ATOMS: atom_id res chain seq x y z
N LEU A 1 23.43 -0.80 -3.89
CA LEU A 1 22.42 -1.63 -3.21
C LEU A 1 22.56 -1.44 -1.71
N TRP A 2 21.49 -1.60 -0.94
CA TRP A 2 21.56 -1.59 0.52
C TRP A 2 22.32 -2.84 1.02
N PRO A 3 22.96 -2.78 2.19
CA PRO A 3 23.50 -3.97 2.85
C PRO A 3 22.41 -5.03 3.06
N GLU A 4 22.78 -6.31 2.96
CA GLU A 4 21.83 -7.43 3.09
C GLU A 4 21.13 -7.43 4.45
N ASP A 5 21.87 -7.21 5.54
CA ASP A 5 21.31 -7.14 6.89
C ASP A 5 20.27 -6.02 7.02
N TRP A 6 20.47 -4.90 6.32
CA TRP A 6 19.53 -3.78 6.34
C TRP A 6 18.25 -4.14 5.61
N TYR A 7 18.37 -4.80 4.45
CA TYR A 7 17.22 -5.32 3.72
C TYR A 7 16.43 -6.31 4.59
N ASN A 8 17.10 -7.30 5.17
CA ASN A 8 16.47 -8.31 6.02
C ASN A 8 15.78 -7.68 7.24
N ALA A 9 16.42 -6.70 7.89
CA ALA A 9 15.83 -5.96 9.00
C ALA A 9 14.55 -5.23 8.57
N VAL A 10 14.55 -4.56 7.42
CA VAL A 10 13.35 -3.87 6.90
C VAL A 10 12.23 -4.86 6.56
N CYS A 11 12.55 -6.03 6.01
CA CYS A 11 11.56 -7.10 5.80
C CYS A 11 10.89 -7.51 7.11
N ILE A 12 11.67 -7.71 8.18
CA ILE A 12 11.15 -8.06 9.51
C ILE A 12 10.30 -6.91 10.08
N ILE A 13 10.73 -5.66 9.90
CA ILE A 13 9.97 -4.50 10.35
C ILE A 13 8.62 -4.45 9.61
N ALA A 14 8.62 -4.60 8.28
CA ALA A 14 7.40 -4.55 7.47
C ALA A 14 6.34 -5.58 7.90
N THR A 15 6.75 -6.77 8.35
CA THR A 15 5.79 -7.80 8.82
C THR A 15 5.12 -7.45 10.15
N LYS A 16 5.70 -6.52 10.92
CA LYS A 16 5.26 -6.14 12.27
C LYS A 16 4.73 -4.70 12.36
N SER A 17 5.03 -3.86 11.38
CA SER A 17 4.61 -2.46 11.35
C SER A 17 3.08 -2.35 11.40
N PRO A 18 2.53 -1.39 12.15
CA PRO A 18 1.10 -1.09 12.09
C PRO A 18 0.73 -0.52 10.70
N VAL A 19 -0.56 -0.56 10.36
CA VAL A 19 -1.06 0.14 9.18
C VAL A 19 -0.94 1.65 9.35
N LEU A 20 -0.53 2.33 8.28
CA LEU A 20 -0.33 3.78 8.28
C LEU A 20 -1.65 4.51 7.97
N ILE A 21 -2.60 4.46 8.89
CA ILE A 21 -3.88 5.18 8.76
C ILE A 21 -3.89 6.43 9.65
N ALA A 22 -4.55 7.49 9.15
CA ALA A 22 -4.76 8.71 9.92
C ALA A 22 -5.85 8.52 10.98
N GLN A 23 -5.74 9.22 12.10
CA GLN A 23 -6.73 9.16 13.19
C GLN A 23 -7.91 10.10 12.95
N GLU A 24 -7.67 11.25 12.32
CA GLU A 24 -8.66 12.29 12.09
C GLU A 24 -8.75 12.68 10.60
N ASN A 25 -7.75 13.40 10.11
CA ASN A 25 -7.75 13.94 8.75
C ASN A 25 -6.40 13.65 8.10
N LEU A 26 -6.42 12.79 7.07
CA LEU A 26 -5.22 12.37 6.35
C LEU A 26 -4.36 13.56 5.90
N ARG A 27 -4.95 14.57 5.27
CA ARG A 27 -4.18 15.70 4.74
C ARG A 27 -3.48 16.49 5.83
N SER A 28 -4.17 16.72 6.96
CA SER A 28 -3.61 17.48 8.09
C SER A 28 -2.48 16.70 8.76
N GLU A 29 -2.69 15.41 9.02
CA GLU A 29 -1.67 14.56 9.63
C GLU A 29 -0.44 14.36 8.74
N LEU A 30 -0.61 14.32 7.41
CA LEU A 30 0.52 14.26 6.49
C LEU A 30 1.37 15.53 6.50
N ILE A 31 0.75 16.68 6.76
CA ILE A 31 1.47 17.96 6.91
C ILE A 31 2.18 17.98 8.27
N ASP A 32 1.48 17.61 9.34
CA ASP A 32 2.01 17.67 10.71
C ASP A 32 3.14 16.66 10.96
N ASN A 33 3.06 15.48 10.34
CA ASN A 33 4.08 14.42 10.45
C ASN A 33 5.14 14.46 9.35
N ALA A 34 5.17 15.52 8.52
CA ALA A 34 6.16 15.66 7.48
C ALA A 34 7.55 15.89 8.10
N ALA A 35 8.40 14.85 8.11
CA ALA A 35 9.79 14.96 8.52
C ALA A 35 10.59 15.96 7.66
N ILE A 36 10.14 16.19 6.42
CA ILE A 36 10.70 17.15 5.49
C ILE A 36 9.60 18.15 5.12
N LYS A 37 9.86 19.45 5.35
CA LYS A 37 8.93 20.52 4.94
C LYS A 37 8.82 20.55 3.42
N GLY A 38 7.61 20.57 2.88
CA GLY A 38 7.38 20.58 1.42
C GLY A 38 8.13 21.69 0.69
N ASP A 39 8.34 22.84 1.33
CA ASP A 39 9.00 24.01 0.76
C ASP A 39 10.50 23.81 0.47
N THR A 40 11.11 22.75 0.98
CA THR A 40 12.52 22.42 0.68
C THR A 40 12.69 21.52 -0.54
N ILE A 41 11.59 21.00 -1.10
CA ILE A 41 11.63 20.07 -2.24
C ILE A 41 11.49 20.86 -3.54
N SER A 42 12.46 20.70 -4.44
CA SER A 42 12.40 21.34 -5.75
C SER A 42 11.30 20.72 -6.63
N PRO A 43 10.75 21.46 -7.61
CA PRO A 43 9.76 20.93 -8.55
C PRO A 43 10.24 19.68 -9.30
N ASN A 44 11.55 19.61 -9.60
CA ASN A 44 12.16 18.47 -10.28
C ASN A 44 12.17 17.22 -9.38
N GLU A 45 12.60 17.35 -8.13
CA GLU A 45 12.57 16.24 -7.16
C GLU A 45 11.14 15.75 -6.95
N LEU A 46 10.17 16.66 -6.78
CA LEU A 46 8.76 16.27 -6.65
C LEU A 46 8.27 15.47 -7.88
N GLN A 47 8.69 15.85 -9.09
CA GLN A 47 8.34 15.09 -10.29
C GLN A 47 8.98 13.70 -10.31
N GLU A 48 10.20 13.53 -9.78
CA GLU A 48 10.83 12.21 -9.62
C GLU A 48 10.04 11.31 -8.65
N PHE A 49 9.55 11.87 -7.54
CA PHE A 49 8.66 11.15 -6.61
C PHE A 49 7.37 10.72 -7.29
N ARG A 50 6.72 11.62 -8.04
CA ARG A 50 5.50 11.31 -8.81
C ARG A 50 5.74 10.22 -9.85
N ASN A 51 6.85 10.30 -10.59
CA ASN A 51 7.24 9.28 -11.56
C ASN A 51 7.48 7.93 -10.88
N THR A 52 8.10 7.93 -9.69
CA THR A 52 8.31 6.71 -8.90
C THR A 52 6.98 6.10 -8.46
N VAL A 53 6.03 6.92 -7.98
CA VAL A 53 4.67 6.46 -7.64
C VAL A 53 3.98 5.85 -8.85
N CYS A 54 3.99 6.55 -9.99
CA CYS A 54 3.41 6.05 -11.24
C CYS A 54 4.04 4.72 -11.66
N GLY A 55 5.35 4.57 -11.54
CA GLY A 55 6.06 3.32 -11.84
C GLY A 55 5.64 2.16 -10.93
N VAL A 56 5.51 2.40 -9.62
CA VAL A 56 5.02 1.39 -8.66
C VAL A 56 3.57 0.97 -8.97
N LEU A 57 2.75 1.90 -9.46
CA LEU A 57 1.36 1.66 -9.84
C LEU A 57 1.18 1.21 -11.30
N ASN A 58 2.26 0.79 -11.97
CA ASN A 58 2.25 0.34 -13.37
C ASN A 58 1.64 1.34 -14.36
N HIS A 59 1.77 2.64 -14.10
CA HIS A 59 1.30 3.72 -14.95
C HIS A 59 -0.20 3.61 -15.34
N GLN A 60 -1.05 3.13 -14.42
CA GLN A 60 -2.50 3.04 -14.64
C GLN A 60 -3.10 4.40 -15.04
N ALA A 61 -3.80 4.42 -16.19
CA ALA A 61 -4.27 5.66 -16.83
C ALA A 61 -5.15 6.54 -15.93
N ASP A 62 -5.99 5.92 -15.10
CA ASP A 62 -6.92 6.63 -14.21
C ASP A 62 -6.21 7.26 -12.99
N VAL A 63 -4.99 6.81 -12.68
CA VAL A 63 -4.25 7.23 -11.48
C VAL A 63 -3.13 8.20 -11.80
N VAL A 64 -2.50 8.11 -12.98
CA VAL A 64 -1.43 9.02 -13.41
C VAL A 64 -1.82 10.51 -13.27
N PRO A 65 -3.03 10.96 -13.67
CA PRO A 65 -3.46 12.36 -13.48
C PRO A 65 -3.59 12.75 -12.00
N ILE A 66 -3.99 11.81 -11.14
CA ILE A 66 -4.13 12.04 -9.70
C ILE A 66 -2.74 12.21 -9.08
N VAL A 67 -1.82 11.28 -9.37
CA VAL A 67 -0.43 11.31 -8.88
C VAL A 67 0.29 12.58 -9.32
N ASN A 68 0.10 13.04 -10.55
CA ASN A 68 0.71 14.27 -11.03
C ASN A 68 0.24 15.54 -10.30
N ARG A 69 -0.86 15.47 -9.53
CA ARG A 69 -1.35 16.57 -8.69
C ARG A 69 -0.94 16.42 -7.22
N MET A 70 -0.34 15.31 -6.83
CA MET A 70 0.07 15.06 -5.45
C MET A 70 1.23 15.96 -5.03
N ASP A 71 1.19 16.41 -3.79
CA ASP A 71 2.34 17.02 -3.13
C ASP A 71 3.33 15.96 -2.61
N PHE A 72 4.47 16.43 -2.09
CA PHE A 72 5.54 15.56 -1.61
C PHE A 72 5.09 14.64 -0.47
N ALA A 73 4.27 15.14 0.45
CA ALA A 73 3.79 14.37 1.59
C ALA A 73 2.86 13.24 1.13
N GLN A 74 1.95 13.53 0.20
CA GLN A 74 1.07 12.54 -0.42
C GLN A 74 1.86 11.46 -1.18
N CYS A 75 2.85 11.84 -1.99
CA CYS A 75 3.70 10.88 -2.69
C CYS A 75 4.49 9.99 -1.71
N THR A 76 5.06 10.57 -0.67
CA THR A 76 5.86 9.84 0.32
C THR A 76 5.01 8.87 1.13
N TYR A 77 3.81 9.30 1.53
CA TYR A 77 2.83 8.43 2.19
C TYR A 77 2.46 7.23 1.32
N LEU A 78 2.05 7.48 0.07
CA LEU A 78 1.62 6.44 -0.85
C LEU A 78 2.75 5.44 -1.13
N LEU A 79 3.98 5.92 -1.38
CA LEU A 79 5.15 5.03 -1.53
C LEU A 79 5.43 4.21 -0.28
N SER A 80 5.30 4.81 0.91
CA SER A 80 5.50 4.12 2.17
C SER A 80 4.51 2.98 2.34
N VAL A 81 3.22 3.22 2.14
CA VAL A 81 2.17 2.20 2.20
C VAL A 81 2.44 1.08 1.18
N LEU A 82 2.61 1.42 -0.10
CA LEU A 82 2.75 0.41 -1.16
C LEU A 82 3.99 -0.46 -0.99
N ARG A 83 5.13 0.13 -0.62
CA ARG A 83 6.38 -0.61 -0.42
C ARG A 83 6.33 -1.48 0.84
N MET A 84 5.79 -0.94 1.93
CA MET A 84 5.67 -1.66 3.19
C MET A 84 4.73 -2.85 3.03
N GLU A 85 3.55 -2.66 2.44
CA GLU A 85 2.58 -3.74 2.29
C GLU A 85 3.04 -4.78 1.27
N LYS A 86 3.72 -4.37 0.19
CA LYS A 86 4.39 -5.32 -0.72
C LYS A 86 5.44 -6.16 0.01
N MET A 87 6.23 -5.58 0.90
CA MET A 87 7.19 -6.34 1.72
C MET A 87 6.47 -7.25 2.73
N ARG A 88 5.41 -6.75 3.38
CA ARG A 88 4.60 -7.51 4.34
C ARG A 88 4.08 -8.81 3.72
N VAL A 89 3.43 -8.73 2.55
CA VAL A 89 2.83 -9.93 1.91
C VAL A 89 3.84 -10.92 1.35
N VAL A 90 5.07 -10.48 1.09
CA VAL A 90 6.15 -11.35 0.62
C VAL A 90 6.82 -12.08 1.80
N HIS A 91 7.01 -11.41 2.92
CA HIS A 91 7.85 -11.90 4.02
C HIS A 91 7.09 -12.36 5.27
N ALA A 92 5.80 -12.05 5.39
CA ALA A 92 5.01 -12.49 6.53
C ALA A 92 4.69 -13.99 6.46
N GLU A 93 4.77 -14.66 7.61
CA GLU A 93 4.41 -16.07 7.73
C GLU A 93 2.90 -16.29 8.00
N HIS A 94 2.23 -15.27 8.52
CA HIS A 94 0.80 -15.30 8.85
C HIS A 94 -0.06 -14.95 7.63
N LYS A 95 -1.16 -15.67 7.46
CA LYS A 95 -2.04 -15.55 6.29
C LYS A 95 -2.82 -14.23 6.25
N GLU A 96 -2.99 -13.55 7.38
CA GLU A 96 -3.72 -12.29 7.50
C GLU A 96 -2.94 -11.09 6.93
N ALA A 97 -1.66 -11.27 6.60
CA ALA A 97 -0.80 -10.19 6.10
C ALA A 97 -1.38 -9.47 4.88
N LEU A 98 -2.04 -10.20 3.99
CA LEU A 98 -2.70 -9.62 2.81
C LEU A 98 -3.94 -8.78 3.19
N HIS A 99 -4.63 -9.15 4.26
CA HIS A 99 -5.85 -8.48 4.70
C HIS A 99 -5.58 -7.10 5.31
N GLU A 100 -4.37 -6.87 5.81
CA GLU A 100 -3.93 -5.56 6.34
C GLU A 100 -4.13 -4.43 5.31
N PHE A 101 -3.95 -4.70 4.01
CA PHE A 101 -4.15 -3.69 2.97
C PHE A 101 -5.60 -3.17 2.91
N PHE A 102 -6.58 -4.02 3.25
CA PHE A 102 -8.00 -3.63 3.22
C PHE A 102 -8.33 -2.59 4.28
N LYS A 103 -7.55 -2.51 5.38
CA LYS A 103 -7.73 -1.46 6.39
C LYS A 103 -7.55 -0.06 5.79
N TYR A 104 -6.66 0.12 4.81
CA TYR A 104 -6.54 1.40 4.10
C TYR A 104 -7.74 1.68 3.17
N LEU A 105 -8.27 0.64 2.52
CA LEU A 105 -9.40 0.77 1.59
C LEU A 105 -10.72 1.04 2.32
N GLU A 106 -10.86 0.59 3.57
CA GLU A 106 -12.01 0.78 4.45
C GLU A 106 -11.91 2.05 5.31
N ASP A 107 -10.72 2.62 5.43
CA ASP A 107 -10.50 3.78 6.28
C ASP A 107 -11.30 5.00 5.80
N LYS A 108 -12.06 5.59 6.73
CA LYS A 108 -12.97 6.70 6.44
C LYS A 108 -12.23 7.99 6.11
N THR A 109 -11.04 8.19 6.68
CA THR A 109 -10.25 9.40 6.44
C THR A 109 -9.65 9.37 5.04
N ILE A 110 -9.22 8.20 4.58
CA ILE A 110 -8.73 7.95 3.22
C ILE A 110 -9.88 8.03 2.19
N ARG A 111 -11.02 7.38 2.45
CA ARG A 111 -12.18 7.42 1.53
C ARG A 111 -12.73 8.84 1.32
N LYS A 112 -12.67 9.69 2.34
CA LYS A 112 -13.14 11.08 2.29
C LYS A 112 -12.10 12.06 1.76
N ASP A 113 -10.87 11.63 1.54
CA ASP A 113 -9.81 12.48 1.00
C ASP A 113 -10.14 12.95 -0.43
N LYS A 114 -10.01 14.26 -0.67
CA LYS A 114 -10.26 14.87 -1.98
C LYS A 114 -9.03 14.82 -2.90
N GLY A 115 -7.87 14.42 -2.37
CA GLY A 115 -6.63 14.26 -3.12
C GLY A 115 -6.58 13.02 -4.00
N GLY A 116 -7.61 12.16 -3.97
CA GLY A 116 -7.67 10.93 -4.76
C GLY A 116 -6.76 9.83 -4.21
N MET A 117 -6.37 9.91 -2.93
CA MET A 117 -5.53 8.90 -2.29
C MET A 117 -6.17 7.51 -2.36
N TRP A 118 -7.48 7.42 -2.11
CA TRP A 118 -8.20 6.15 -2.15
C TRP A 118 -8.12 5.46 -3.52
N MET A 119 -8.24 6.21 -4.63
CA MET A 119 -8.11 5.66 -5.98
C MET A 119 -6.71 5.08 -6.24
N CYS A 120 -5.68 5.77 -5.72
CA CYS A 120 -4.30 5.29 -5.84
C CYS A 120 -4.04 4.03 -5.01
N LEU A 121 -4.62 3.96 -3.81
CA LEU A 121 -4.54 2.77 -2.96
C LEU A 121 -5.32 1.60 -3.55
N LEU A 122 -6.49 1.85 -4.14
CA LEU A 122 -7.26 0.83 -4.85
C LEU A 122 -6.44 0.23 -6.01
N ALA A 123 -5.80 1.08 -6.80
CA ALA A 123 -4.85 0.65 -7.84
C ALA A 123 -3.61 -0.06 -7.28
N GLY A 124 -3.19 0.27 -6.07
CA GLY A 124 -2.11 -0.39 -5.35
C GLY A 124 -2.49 -1.76 -4.80
N ALA A 125 -3.77 -2.00 -4.50
CA ALA A 125 -4.27 -3.26 -3.97
C ALA A 125 -3.97 -4.42 -4.94
N SER A 126 -4.16 -4.21 -6.25
CA SER A 126 -3.82 -5.20 -7.26
C SER A 126 -2.31 -5.49 -7.29
N ILE A 127 -1.47 -4.46 -7.19
CA ILE A 127 0.01 -4.61 -7.16
C ILE A 127 0.47 -5.43 -5.95
N VAL A 128 -0.10 -5.16 -4.77
CA VAL A 128 0.23 -5.89 -3.53
C VAL A 128 -0.31 -7.33 -3.61
N PHE A 129 -1.52 -7.52 -4.13
CA PHE A 129 -2.12 -8.83 -4.30
C PHE A 129 -1.34 -9.70 -5.31
N GLU A 130 -0.91 -9.13 -6.43
CA GLU A 130 -0.03 -9.80 -7.40
C GLU A 130 1.29 -10.24 -6.75
N ALA A 131 1.91 -9.36 -5.96
CA ALA A 131 3.14 -9.71 -5.22
C ALA A 131 2.91 -10.86 -4.24
N TYR A 132 1.76 -10.90 -3.57
CA TYR A 132 1.36 -12.04 -2.73
C TYR A 132 1.24 -13.32 -3.57
N LEU A 133 0.48 -13.30 -4.66
CA LEU A 133 0.26 -14.47 -5.52
C LEU A 133 1.57 -15.01 -6.11
N ASP A 134 2.47 -14.13 -6.54
CA ASP A 134 3.77 -14.51 -7.07
C ASP A 134 4.66 -15.16 -6.01
N ASN A 135 4.66 -14.63 -4.79
CA ASN A 135 5.37 -15.22 -3.66
C ASN A 135 4.77 -16.58 -3.27
N TYR A 136 3.44 -16.65 -3.25
CA TYR A 136 2.68 -17.84 -2.91
C TYR A 136 2.98 -19.00 -3.87
N LYS A 137 2.95 -18.74 -5.18
CA LYS A 137 3.28 -19.72 -6.23
C LYS A 137 4.70 -20.26 -6.10
N LYS A 138 5.67 -19.41 -5.73
CA LYS A 138 7.08 -19.81 -5.59
C LYS A 138 7.32 -20.67 -4.34
N ASN A 139 6.63 -20.39 -3.25
CA ASN A 139 6.96 -20.96 -1.94
C ASN A 139 6.04 -22.11 -1.49
N ARG A 140 4.84 -22.29 -2.07
CA ARG A 140 3.84 -23.26 -1.56
C ARG A 140 3.17 -24.12 -2.64
N ALA A 141 3.96 -24.94 -3.33
CA ALA A 141 3.48 -25.89 -4.34
C ALA A 141 2.74 -27.15 -3.81
N ASN A 142 2.54 -27.28 -2.49
CA ASN A 142 2.01 -28.51 -1.86
C ASN A 142 0.62 -28.31 -1.21
N GLU A 143 -0.19 -29.37 -1.12
CA GLU A 143 -1.62 -29.43 -0.72
C GLU A 143 -2.03 -28.62 0.53
N SER A 144 -1.14 -28.35 1.51
CA SER A 144 -1.44 -27.44 2.64
C SER A 144 -1.74 -25.99 2.21
N SER A 145 -1.45 -25.67 0.95
CA SER A 145 -1.76 -24.44 0.24
C SER A 145 -3.26 -24.10 0.23
N GLU A 146 -4.15 -25.07 0.00
CA GLU A 146 -5.56 -24.74 -0.28
C GLU A 146 -6.22 -23.97 0.88
N SER A 147 -5.90 -24.32 2.12
CA SER A 147 -6.46 -23.68 3.32
C SER A 147 -6.20 -22.17 3.41
N ALA A 148 -5.06 -21.69 2.90
CA ALA A 148 -4.74 -20.26 2.90
C ALA A 148 -5.55 -19.52 1.83
N LEU A 149 -5.65 -20.10 0.63
CA LEU A 149 -6.44 -19.53 -0.46
C LEU A 149 -7.93 -19.50 -0.11
N GLU A 150 -8.46 -20.59 0.47
CA GLU A 150 -9.84 -20.64 0.98
C GLU A 150 -10.10 -19.52 2.01
N TYR A 151 -9.17 -19.30 2.94
CA TYR A 151 -9.27 -18.24 3.93
C TYR A 151 -9.34 -16.85 3.27
N HIS A 152 -8.53 -16.59 2.24
CA HIS A 152 -8.60 -15.32 1.52
C HIS A 152 -9.90 -15.18 0.73
N VAL A 153 -10.38 -16.24 0.08
CA VAL A 153 -11.65 -16.22 -0.65
C VAL A 153 -12.81 -15.91 0.30
N GLN A 154 -12.86 -16.57 1.47
CA GLN A 154 -13.88 -16.28 2.49
C GLN A 154 -13.85 -14.82 2.93
N PHE A 155 -12.66 -14.28 3.22
CA PHE A 155 -12.50 -12.87 3.56
C PHE A 155 -13.02 -11.94 2.45
N LEU A 156 -12.61 -12.18 1.19
CA LEU A 156 -13.00 -11.35 0.05
C LEU A 156 -14.51 -11.42 -0.22
N LEU A 157 -15.13 -12.60 -0.06
CA LEU A 157 -16.58 -12.76 -0.19
C LEU A 157 -17.33 -11.97 0.88
N VAL A 158 -16.87 -11.98 2.13
CA VAL A 158 -17.46 -11.16 3.19
C VAL A 158 -17.32 -9.68 2.86
N GLN A 159 -16.12 -9.25 2.45
CA GLN A 159 -15.86 -7.86 2.11
C GLN A 159 -16.72 -7.38 0.93
N PHE A 160 -16.81 -8.17 -0.14
CA PHE A 160 -17.64 -7.85 -1.29
C PHE A 160 -19.11 -7.70 -0.91
N ASN A 161 -19.66 -8.66 -0.14
CA ASN A 161 -21.06 -8.63 0.27
C ASN A 161 -21.39 -7.54 1.28
N HIS A 162 -20.42 -7.09 2.08
CA HIS A 162 -20.61 -5.97 3.00
C HIS A 162 -20.65 -4.63 2.24
N ASN A 163 -19.69 -4.39 1.34
CA ASN A 163 -19.62 -3.13 0.58
C ASN A 163 -20.75 -2.98 -0.45
N LEU A 164 -21.36 -4.06 -0.95
CA LEU A 164 -22.56 -3.99 -1.80
C LEU A 164 -23.79 -3.37 -1.10
N LYS A 165 -23.78 -3.25 0.23
CA LYS A 165 -24.89 -2.71 1.02
C LYS A 165 -24.75 -1.23 1.38
N GLU A 166 -23.58 -0.64 1.14
CA GLU A 166 -23.32 0.82 1.28
C GLU A 166 -23.57 1.54 -0.05
#